data_AF-A0A3P9C4F1-F1
#
_entry.id   AF-A0A3P9C4F1-F1
#
_cell.length_a   1.000
_cell.length_b   1.000
_cell.length_c   1.000
_cell.angle_alpha   90.00
_cell.angle_beta   90.00
_cell.angle_gamma   90.00
#
_symmetry.space_group_name_H-M   'P 1'
#
loop_
_entity.id
_entity.type
_entity.pdbx_description
1 polymer ?
#
loop_
_entity_poly.entity_id
_entity_poly.type
_entity_poly.pdbx_seq_one_letter_code
_entity_poly.pdbx_strand_id
1 'polypeptide(L)'
;MAGSTPARLKVILGENNIEKLTLPNGIPESLEDLLSTIKTTFGLKGNFRLQYMDQDFGNDFFNLNSTTELRNLGTIKVIHQQTNPPLISADQSTSSLSLSFESDDGISVASNDTIILSSPESMSSRTQQWPEDFAIPQFSYDTELQLERGNTEYRVSQKMLTLSARMLSDILKRVAEEIYRYKAYPEDAHFCAAAEALIKKHPCLKEPGSFNGCYGWKQRLKYKMANYRTQLKLQGCPELCVNSLKSKATTDAFPAKKVKKPKRSEANFYPSFPTGETLDSMEKVRLELLTEIGIRDNERVIADKMANTFAYRRHEVVNQEPSIQELKDRWPALFTQKEVRMELK
;
A
#
# COMPACT_ATOMS: atom_id res chain seq x y z
N MET A 1 9.41 -47.37 -34.29
CA MET A 1 8.25 -47.19 -33.39
C MET A 1 8.79 -46.75 -32.04
N ALA A 2 9.06 -45.45 -31.86
CA ALA A 2 9.61 -44.94 -30.60
C ALA A 2 8.50 -44.93 -29.54
N GLY A 3 8.72 -45.63 -28.43
CA GLY A 3 7.77 -45.73 -27.33
C GLY A 3 7.65 -44.38 -26.63
N SER A 4 6.53 -43.69 -26.84
CA SER A 4 6.27 -42.45 -26.12
C SER A 4 5.84 -42.77 -24.69
N THR A 5 6.59 -42.27 -23.71
CA THR A 5 6.27 -42.45 -22.29
C THR A 5 5.07 -41.60 -21.90
N PRO A 6 4.06 -42.15 -21.20
CA PRO A 6 2.88 -41.38 -20.80
C PRO A 6 3.27 -40.25 -19.86
N ALA A 7 2.79 -39.03 -20.15
CA ALA A 7 3.05 -37.84 -19.35
C ALA A 7 1.79 -37.41 -18.60
N ARG A 8 1.97 -36.91 -17.37
CA ARG A 8 0.86 -36.38 -16.55
C ARG A 8 1.18 -34.95 -16.18
N LEU A 9 0.25 -34.04 -16.39
CA LEU A 9 0.40 -32.62 -16.08
C LEU A 9 -0.69 -32.18 -15.11
N LYS A 10 -0.33 -31.27 -14.19
CA LYS A 10 -1.28 -30.57 -13.34
C LYS A 10 -1.74 -29.31 -14.06
N VAL A 11 -3.03 -29.18 -14.34
CA VAL A 11 -3.60 -28.07 -15.12
C VAL A 11 -4.44 -27.17 -14.23
N ILE A 12 -4.11 -25.87 -14.20
CA ILE A 12 -4.83 -24.85 -13.45
C ILE A 12 -5.72 -24.09 -14.45
N LEU A 13 -7.04 -24.26 -14.35
CA LEU A 13 -8.04 -23.68 -15.26
C LEU A 13 -8.61 -22.33 -14.76
N GLY A 14 -8.37 -21.97 -13.50
CA GLY A 14 -8.83 -20.74 -12.86
C GLY A 14 -8.37 -20.65 -11.40
N GLU A 15 -8.90 -19.68 -10.64
CA GLU A 15 -8.45 -19.41 -9.25
C GLU A 15 -8.66 -20.61 -8.30
N ASN A 16 -9.71 -21.42 -8.53
CA ASN A 16 -10.07 -22.56 -7.69
C ASN A 16 -10.29 -23.88 -8.46
N ASN A 17 -9.91 -23.96 -9.75
CA ASN A 17 -10.05 -25.19 -10.53
C ASN A 17 -8.69 -25.74 -10.97
N ILE A 18 -8.34 -26.94 -10.46
CA ILE A 18 -7.10 -27.64 -10.75
C ILE A 18 -7.44 -29.09 -11.11
N GLU A 19 -7.07 -29.50 -12.31
CA GLU A 19 -7.36 -30.83 -12.83
C GLU A 19 -6.09 -31.52 -13.32
N LYS A 20 -6.16 -32.84 -13.47
CA LYS A 20 -5.04 -33.67 -13.92
C LYS A 20 -5.22 -34.05 -15.37
N LEU A 21 -4.30 -33.62 -16.23
CA LEU A 21 -4.24 -34.04 -17.63
C LEU A 21 -3.33 -35.26 -17.76
N THR A 22 -3.81 -36.30 -18.40
CA THR A 22 -3.03 -37.50 -18.72
C THR A 22 -2.88 -37.59 -20.23
N LEU A 23 -1.63 -37.53 -20.70
CA LEU A 23 -1.27 -37.62 -22.11
C LEU A 23 -0.73 -39.03 -22.37
N PRO A 24 -1.54 -39.93 -22.96
CA PRO A 24 -1.17 -41.35 -23.11
C PRO A 24 0.02 -41.54 -24.04
N ASN A 25 0.19 -40.64 -25.01
CA ASN A 25 1.25 -40.67 -26.01
C ASN A 25 2.38 -39.66 -25.69
N GLY A 26 2.57 -39.29 -24.42
CA GLY A 26 3.57 -38.31 -24.00
C GLY A 26 3.21 -36.86 -24.35
N ILE A 27 4.12 -35.92 -24.07
CA ILE A 27 3.92 -34.50 -24.37
C ILE A 27 4.04 -34.32 -25.89
N PRO A 28 3.04 -33.75 -26.59
CA PRO A 28 3.11 -33.50 -28.03
C PRO A 28 4.31 -32.62 -28.40
N GLU A 29 4.93 -32.87 -29.55
CA GLU A 29 6.03 -32.04 -30.08
C GLU A 29 5.54 -30.67 -30.58
N SER A 30 4.26 -30.57 -30.93
CA SER A 30 3.60 -29.33 -31.36
C SER A 30 2.80 -28.70 -30.21
N LEU A 31 2.92 -27.37 -30.05
CA LEU A 31 2.16 -26.59 -29.08
C LEU A 31 0.67 -26.58 -29.44
N GLU A 32 0.35 -26.52 -30.74
CA GLU A 32 -1.01 -26.54 -31.26
C GLU A 32 -1.74 -27.84 -30.89
N ASP A 33 -1.04 -28.97 -30.94
CA ASP A 33 -1.58 -30.29 -30.56
C ASP A 33 -1.82 -30.39 -29.05
N LEU A 34 -0.97 -29.77 -28.23
CA LEU A 34 -1.19 -29.68 -26.80
C LEU A 34 -2.40 -28.79 -26.46
N LEU A 35 -2.52 -27.64 -27.14
CA LEU A 35 -3.65 -26.72 -26.98
C LEU A 35 -4.98 -27.39 -27.38
N SER A 36 -4.99 -28.13 -28.49
CA SER A 36 -6.19 -28.85 -28.97
C SER A 36 -6.59 -29.99 -28.02
N THR A 37 -5.60 -30.71 -27.46
CA THR A 37 -5.84 -31.75 -26.46
C THR A 37 -6.45 -31.17 -25.19
N ILE A 38 -5.95 -30.04 -24.70
CA ILE A 38 -6.47 -29.35 -23.50
C ILE A 38 -7.87 -28.79 -23.77
N LYS A 39 -8.11 -28.20 -24.95
CA LYS A 39 -9.46 -27.74 -25.39
C LYS A 39 -10.46 -28.87 -25.33
N THR A 40 -10.10 -30.02 -25.90
CA THR A 40 -10.99 -31.18 -26.00
C THR A 40 -11.22 -31.85 -24.65
N THR A 41 -10.17 -31.99 -23.83
CA THR A 41 -10.26 -32.68 -22.53
C THR A 41 -11.08 -31.89 -21.52
N PHE A 42 -10.92 -30.57 -21.47
CA PHE A 42 -11.55 -29.71 -20.46
C PHE A 42 -12.71 -28.87 -21.01
N GLY A 43 -13.12 -29.08 -22.27
CA GLY A 43 -14.27 -28.40 -22.88
C GLY A 43 -14.13 -26.87 -22.97
N LEU A 44 -12.90 -26.36 -23.10
CA LEU A 44 -12.63 -24.92 -23.06
C LEU A 44 -13.07 -24.23 -24.35
N LYS A 45 -13.82 -23.13 -24.23
CA LYS A 45 -14.28 -22.31 -25.35
C LYS A 45 -13.44 -21.04 -25.47
N GLY A 46 -12.98 -20.74 -26.69
CA GLY A 46 -12.21 -19.53 -26.99
C GLY A 46 -10.71 -19.74 -27.13
N ASN A 47 -9.99 -18.63 -27.32
CA ASN A 47 -8.54 -18.63 -27.38
C ASN A 47 -7.97 -18.52 -25.97
N PHE A 48 -6.94 -19.31 -25.69
CA PHE A 48 -6.21 -19.26 -24.44
C PHE A 48 -4.74 -19.47 -24.70
N ARG A 49 -3.92 -18.95 -23.80
CA ARG A 49 -2.49 -19.23 -23.74
C ARG A 49 -2.19 -20.11 -22.54
N LEU A 50 -1.08 -20.84 -22.61
CA LEU A 50 -0.58 -21.66 -21.52
C LEU A 50 0.60 -20.98 -20.84
N GLN A 51 0.72 -21.19 -19.54
CA GLN A 51 1.91 -20.89 -18.76
C GLN A 51 2.40 -22.16 -18.08
N TYR A 52 3.71 -22.39 -17.98
CA TYR A 52 4.27 -23.49 -17.21
C TYR A 52 4.92 -22.96 -15.94
N MET A 53 5.01 -23.81 -14.92
CA MET A 53 5.66 -23.49 -13.66
C MET A 53 7.14 -23.90 -13.74
N ASP A 54 8.03 -22.93 -13.58
CA ASP A 54 9.48 -23.14 -13.64
C ASP A 54 10.06 -23.33 -12.23
N GLN A 55 10.70 -24.47 -11.99
CA GLN A 55 11.27 -24.80 -10.68
C GLN A 55 12.56 -24.01 -10.38
N ASP A 56 13.30 -23.62 -11.42
CA ASP A 56 14.58 -22.93 -11.28
C ASP A 56 14.37 -21.45 -10.90
N PHE A 57 13.20 -20.90 -11.20
CA PHE A 57 12.77 -19.54 -10.85
C PHE A 57 11.74 -19.50 -9.71
N GLY A 58 11.91 -20.35 -8.69
CA GLY A 58 11.12 -20.25 -7.47
C GLY A 58 9.65 -20.67 -7.60
N ASN A 59 9.30 -21.49 -8.61
CA ASN A 59 7.94 -21.91 -8.97
C ASN A 59 7.05 -20.80 -9.54
N ASP A 60 7.65 -19.80 -10.19
CA ASP A 60 6.91 -18.78 -10.95
C ASP A 60 6.37 -19.33 -12.29
N PHE A 61 5.35 -18.66 -12.83
CA PHE A 61 4.68 -19.05 -14.08
C PHE A 61 5.18 -18.26 -15.28
N PHE A 62 5.66 -18.96 -16.31
CA PHE A 62 6.18 -18.39 -17.55
C PHE A 62 5.31 -18.78 -18.75
N ASN A 63 5.26 -17.94 -19.78
CA ASN A 63 4.49 -18.25 -20.98
C ASN A 63 5.11 -19.44 -21.72
N LEU A 64 4.29 -20.43 -22.02
CA LEU A 64 4.73 -21.63 -22.71
C LEU A 64 4.70 -21.39 -24.23
N ASN A 65 5.88 -21.29 -24.83
CA ASN A 65 6.04 -21.11 -26.27
C ASN A 65 6.49 -22.39 -27.00
N SER A 66 7.04 -23.36 -26.25
CA SER A 66 7.50 -24.65 -26.77
C SER A 66 7.17 -25.77 -25.79
N THR A 67 6.80 -26.94 -26.30
CA THR A 67 6.48 -28.10 -25.45
C THR A 67 7.73 -28.76 -24.84
N THR A 68 8.93 -28.37 -25.27
CA THR A 68 10.23 -28.81 -24.71
C THR A 68 10.45 -28.37 -23.27
N GLU A 69 9.76 -27.32 -22.84
CA GLU A 69 9.83 -26.78 -21.47
C GLU A 69 8.97 -27.60 -20.48
N LEU A 70 8.10 -28.48 -21.00
CA LEU A 70 7.25 -29.32 -20.18
C LEU A 70 7.93 -30.62 -19.79
N ARG A 71 7.83 -30.97 -18.51
CA ARG A 71 8.29 -32.25 -17.96
C ARG A 71 7.12 -33.05 -17.43
N ASN A 72 7.29 -34.37 -17.34
CA ASN A 72 6.31 -35.22 -16.66
C ASN A 72 6.12 -34.75 -15.22
N LEU A 73 4.87 -34.68 -14.75
CA LEU A 73 4.44 -34.09 -13.48
C LEU A 73 4.62 -32.56 -13.37
N GLY A 74 4.84 -31.88 -14.50
CA GLY A 74 4.84 -30.42 -14.58
C GLY A 74 3.48 -29.78 -14.29
N THR A 75 3.50 -28.50 -13.92
CA THR A 75 2.28 -27.70 -13.71
C THR A 75 2.11 -26.69 -14.83
N ILE A 76 0.92 -26.65 -15.42
CA ILE A 76 0.53 -25.68 -16.44
C ILE A 76 -0.70 -24.90 -15.99
N LYS A 77 -0.80 -23.64 -16.40
CA LYS A 77 -1.90 -22.72 -16.10
C LYS A 77 -2.48 -22.19 -17.39
N VAL A 78 -3.81 -22.27 -17.51
CA VAL A 78 -4.56 -21.78 -18.67
C VAL A 78 -4.99 -20.34 -18.41
N ILE A 79 -4.66 -19.44 -19.34
CA ILE A 79 -5.11 -18.05 -19.32
C ILE A 79 -5.98 -17.78 -20.54
N HIS A 80 -7.28 -17.56 -20.32
CA HIS A 80 -8.22 -17.19 -21.37
C HIS A 80 -7.88 -15.81 -21.93
N GLN A 81 -7.80 -15.70 -23.26
CA GLN A 81 -7.68 -14.42 -23.95
C GLN A 81 -9.10 -13.94 -24.23
N GLN A 82 -9.53 -12.85 -23.59
CA GLN A 82 -10.83 -12.25 -23.90
C GLN A 82 -10.82 -11.72 -25.33
N THR A 83 -11.60 -12.34 -26.21
CA THR A 83 -11.95 -11.77 -27.52
C THR A 83 -13.07 -10.75 -27.30
N ASN A 84 -12.72 -9.46 -27.24
CA ASN A 84 -13.71 -8.41 -27.44
C ASN A 84 -14.20 -8.47 -28.91
N PRO A 85 -15.51 -8.55 -29.19
CA PRO A 85 -15.99 -8.41 -30.56
C PRO A 85 -15.82 -6.95 -31.04
N PRO A 86 -15.31 -6.71 -32.26
CA PRO A 86 -15.13 -5.36 -32.79
C PRO A 86 -16.44 -4.84 -33.39
N LEU A 87 -16.85 -3.64 -32.98
CA LEU A 87 -17.82 -2.82 -33.71
C LEU A 87 -17.08 -2.03 -34.81
N ILE A 88 -17.17 -2.55 -36.04
CA ILE A 88 -17.32 -1.90 -37.38
C ILE A 88 -17.61 -0.39 -37.28
N SER A 89 -17.09 0.60 -38.02
CA SER A 89 -16.25 0.84 -39.23
C SER A 89 -15.80 2.33 -39.14
N ALA A 90 -14.78 2.89 -39.82
CA ALA A 90 -14.43 2.79 -41.24
C ALA A 90 -12.98 3.27 -41.53
N ASP A 91 -12.39 2.55 -42.50
CA ASP A 91 -11.45 2.92 -43.57
C ASP A 91 -10.12 3.66 -43.28
N GLN A 92 -9.00 2.92 -43.35
CA GLN A 92 -8.06 2.81 -44.50
C GLN A 92 -7.17 4.07 -44.62
N SER A 93 -5.86 4.01 -44.39
CA SER A 93 -4.91 3.30 -45.28
C SER A 93 -3.53 3.14 -44.64
N THR A 94 -2.99 1.93 -44.78
CA THR A 94 -1.61 1.51 -45.05
C THR A 94 -0.41 2.44 -44.81
N SER A 95 0.57 1.86 -44.09
CA SER A 95 1.99 1.74 -44.46
C SER A 95 3.05 2.56 -43.73
N SER A 96 4.01 1.77 -43.22
CA SER A 96 5.47 1.93 -43.23
C SER A 96 6.12 3.02 -42.37
N LEU A 97 6.84 2.49 -41.38
CA LEU A 97 8.13 2.94 -40.84
C LEU A 97 8.84 4.04 -41.64
N SER A 98 9.16 5.15 -40.97
CA SER A 98 10.42 5.86 -41.19
C SER A 98 10.74 6.78 -40.01
N LEU A 99 11.84 6.46 -39.33
CA LEU A 99 12.59 7.38 -38.49
C LEU A 99 13.09 8.55 -39.35
N SER A 100 12.84 9.78 -38.90
CA SER A 100 13.66 10.93 -39.27
C SER A 100 13.66 11.94 -38.13
N PHE A 101 14.83 12.07 -37.53
CA PHE A 101 15.28 13.19 -36.73
C PHE A 101 15.20 14.47 -37.58
N GLU A 102 14.76 15.57 -37.00
CA GLU A 102 15.14 16.92 -37.43
C GLU A 102 15.24 17.75 -36.15
N SER A 103 16.42 18.33 -35.98
CA SER A 103 16.89 19.17 -34.90
C SER A 103 16.60 20.63 -35.24
N ASP A 104 16.27 21.48 -34.28
CA ASP A 104 16.81 22.85 -34.30
C ASP A 104 16.97 23.41 -32.88
N ASP A 105 18.06 24.18 -32.76
CA ASP A 105 18.83 24.56 -31.60
C ASP A 105 18.25 25.73 -30.80
N GLY A 106 18.65 25.80 -29.52
CA GLY A 106 18.34 26.91 -28.62
C GLY A 106 19.14 26.88 -27.32
N ILE A 107 20.48 26.81 -27.45
CA ILE A 107 21.59 27.10 -26.50
C ILE A 107 21.25 27.35 -24.99
N SER A 108 21.74 26.39 -24.20
CA SER A 108 22.22 26.33 -22.79
C SER A 108 22.32 27.59 -21.90
N VAL A 109 22.00 27.44 -20.59
CA VAL A 109 22.96 27.40 -19.45
C VAL A 109 22.35 26.74 -18.19
N ALA A 110 22.95 25.63 -17.75
CA ALA A 110 23.03 25.00 -16.41
C ALA A 110 21.84 25.00 -15.42
N SER A 111 21.24 23.83 -15.20
CA SER A 111 20.89 23.33 -13.86
C SER A 111 20.74 21.81 -13.89
N ASN A 112 21.30 21.12 -12.88
CA ASN A 112 21.23 19.66 -12.75
C ASN A 112 19.80 19.23 -12.42
N ASP A 113 19.02 18.82 -13.42
CA ASP A 113 17.71 18.22 -13.17
C ASP A 113 17.75 16.70 -13.25
N THR A 114 17.30 16.11 -12.15
CA THR A 114 17.06 14.67 -12.01
C THR A 114 15.93 14.31 -12.98
N ILE A 115 16.16 13.34 -13.86
CA ILE A 115 15.12 12.83 -14.76
C ILE A 115 13.98 12.27 -13.90
N ILE A 116 12.88 13.02 -13.79
CA ILE A 116 11.63 12.52 -13.25
C ILE A 116 11.08 11.60 -14.35
N LEU A 117 11.41 10.31 -14.26
CA LEU A 117 10.72 9.26 -15.00
C LEU A 117 9.24 9.35 -14.60
N SER A 118 8.41 9.83 -15.53
CA SER A 118 6.96 9.72 -15.47
C SER A 118 6.60 8.30 -15.03
N SER A 119 5.90 8.18 -13.90
CA SER A 119 5.47 6.89 -13.36
C SER A 119 4.83 6.05 -14.47
N PRO A 120 5.15 4.75 -14.57
CA PRO A 120 4.56 3.91 -15.59
C PRO A 120 3.04 3.89 -15.37
N GLU A 121 2.29 4.28 -16.39
CA GLU A 121 0.82 4.31 -16.42
C GLU A 121 0.19 2.93 -16.14
N SER A 122 1.00 1.87 -16.07
CA SER A 122 0.59 0.48 -15.86
C SER A 122 0.16 0.11 -14.43
N MET A 123 0.27 1.00 -13.45
CA MET A 123 -0.11 0.74 -12.04
C MET A 123 -1.32 1.54 -11.53
N SER A 124 -1.84 2.47 -12.34
CA SER A 124 -3.03 3.25 -11.98
C SER A 124 -4.26 2.64 -12.66
N SER A 125 -5.23 2.15 -11.88
CA SER A 125 -6.54 1.75 -12.41
C SER A 125 -7.41 2.96 -12.82
N ARG A 126 -6.90 4.19 -12.70
CA ARG A 126 -7.66 5.41 -12.99
C ARG A 126 -7.40 5.87 -14.42
N THR A 127 -8.45 5.89 -15.22
CA THR A 127 -8.48 6.37 -16.59
C THR A 127 -9.07 7.79 -16.71
N GLN A 128 -9.59 8.36 -15.62
CA GLN A 128 -10.30 9.64 -15.62
C GLN A 128 -9.37 10.79 -15.22
N GLN A 129 -9.33 11.82 -16.06
CA GLN A 129 -8.69 13.10 -15.73
C GLN A 129 -9.56 13.89 -14.74
N TRP A 130 -8.94 14.85 -14.04
CA TRP A 130 -9.67 15.71 -13.12
C TRP A 130 -10.69 16.55 -13.90
N PRO A 131 -11.97 16.58 -13.50
CA PRO A 131 -12.99 17.34 -14.21
C PRO A 131 -12.84 18.85 -13.97
N GLU A 132 -13.24 19.67 -14.95
CA GLU A 132 -13.33 21.13 -14.78
C GLU A 132 -14.31 21.49 -13.66
N ASP A 133 -15.49 20.85 -13.65
CA ASP A 133 -16.48 20.95 -12.59
C ASP A 133 -16.54 19.66 -11.77
N PHE A 134 -16.14 19.73 -10.50
CA PHE A 134 -16.21 18.57 -9.61
C PHE A 134 -17.67 18.24 -9.25
N ALA A 135 -18.16 17.10 -9.73
CA ALA A 135 -19.51 16.62 -9.42
C ALA A 135 -19.57 16.03 -8.00
N ILE A 136 -20.48 16.54 -7.16
CA ILE A 136 -20.67 16.03 -5.81
C ILE A 136 -21.48 14.72 -5.86
N PRO A 137 -20.94 13.61 -5.33
CA PRO A 137 -21.60 12.31 -5.34
C PRO A 137 -22.91 12.34 -4.54
N GLN A 138 -23.72 11.30 -4.73
CA GLN A 138 -24.91 11.09 -3.90
C GLN A 138 -24.50 10.55 -2.53
N PHE A 139 -25.09 11.11 -1.48
CA PHE A 139 -24.90 10.68 -0.10
C PHE A 139 -25.90 9.59 0.29
N SER A 140 -25.82 9.11 1.53
CA SER A 140 -26.87 8.23 2.08
C SER A 140 -28.24 8.93 2.05
N TYR A 141 -29.31 8.13 1.93
CA TYR A 141 -30.68 8.64 1.87
C TYR A 141 -31.01 9.61 3.01
N ASP A 142 -30.66 9.24 4.25
CA ASP A 142 -30.89 10.08 5.43
C ASP A 142 -30.13 11.42 5.38
N THR A 143 -28.92 11.40 4.81
CA THR A 143 -28.09 12.60 4.66
C THR A 143 -28.64 13.51 3.59
N GLU A 144 -29.03 12.97 2.43
CA GLU A 144 -29.66 13.76 1.36
C GLU A 144 -30.95 14.42 1.84
N LEU A 145 -31.81 13.68 2.56
CA LEU A 145 -33.06 14.23 3.10
C LEU A 145 -32.82 15.40 4.08
N GLN A 146 -31.79 15.29 4.92
CA GLN A 146 -31.39 16.36 5.84
C GLN A 146 -30.78 17.56 5.09
N LEU A 147 -29.98 17.32 4.05
CA LEU A 147 -29.39 18.36 3.22
C LEU A 147 -30.45 19.12 2.41
N GLU A 148 -31.44 18.43 1.87
CA GLU A 148 -32.58 19.04 1.17
C GLU A 148 -33.40 19.92 2.13
N ARG A 149 -33.72 19.40 3.31
CA ARG A 149 -34.40 20.17 4.36
C ARG A 149 -33.57 21.38 4.80
N GLY A 150 -32.27 21.20 5.02
CA GLY A 150 -31.36 22.28 5.38
C GLY A 150 -31.25 23.34 4.28
N ASN A 151 -31.18 22.93 3.01
CA ASN A 151 -31.12 23.83 1.86
C ASN A 151 -32.41 24.64 1.72
N THR A 152 -33.58 24.05 1.95
CA THR A 152 -34.86 24.78 1.92
C THR A 152 -34.94 25.80 3.06
N GLU A 153 -34.56 25.43 4.28
CA GLU A 153 -34.50 26.34 5.43
C GLU A 153 -33.49 27.47 5.22
N TYR A 154 -32.33 27.17 4.62
CA TYR A 154 -31.33 28.16 4.25
C TYR A 154 -31.87 29.18 3.24
N ARG A 155 -32.63 28.72 2.24
CA ARG A 155 -33.19 29.60 1.20
C ARG A 155 -34.25 30.56 1.75
N VAL A 156 -34.93 30.18 2.82
CA VAL A 156 -35.98 30.99 3.47
C VAL A 156 -35.42 31.90 4.56
N SER A 157 -34.53 31.39 5.40
CA SER A 157 -34.13 32.03 6.66
C SER A 157 -32.62 32.31 6.78
N GLN A 158 -31.83 31.94 5.76
CA GLN A 158 -30.36 31.95 5.77
C GLN A 158 -29.73 31.19 6.95
N LYS A 159 -30.50 30.32 7.59
CA LYS A 159 -30.04 29.49 8.69
C LYS A 159 -29.19 28.33 8.18
N MET A 160 -28.00 28.17 8.77
CA MET A 160 -27.09 27.08 8.45
C MET A 160 -27.55 25.77 9.09
N LEU A 161 -27.24 24.65 8.43
CA LEU A 161 -27.56 23.33 8.93
C LEU A 161 -26.54 22.90 10.00
N THR A 162 -27.04 22.51 11.17
CA THR A 162 -26.20 21.86 12.19
C THR A 162 -25.93 20.41 11.80
N LEU A 163 -24.66 20.08 11.57
CA LEU A 163 -24.25 18.73 11.14
C LEU A 163 -24.16 17.77 12.33
N SER A 164 -24.80 16.61 12.22
CA SER A 164 -24.53 15.48 13.11
C SER A 164 -23.21 14.80 12.73
N ALA A 165 -22.55 14.14 13.69
CA ALA A 165 -21.29 13.43 13.44
C ALA A 165 -21.42 12.31 12.38
N ARG A 166 -22.59 11.65 12.33
CA ARG A 166 -22.88 10.62 11.31
C ARG A 166 -22.96 11.22 9.92
N MET A 167 -23.74 12.29 9.76
CA MET A 167 -23.92 12.97 8.49
C MET A 167 -22.60 13.56 7.97
N LEU A 168 -21.82 14.21 8.84
CA LEU A 168 -20.50 14.72 8.49
C LEU A 168 -19.57 13.60 7.99
N SER A 169 -19.56 12.45 8.66
CA SER A 169 -18.72 11.32 8.26
C SER A 169 -19.11 10.74 6.91
N ASP A 170 -20.42 10.65 6.62
CA ASP A 170 -20.95 10.18 5.34
C ASP A 170 -20.56 11.10 4.18
N ILE A 171 -20.82 12.41 4.32
CA ILE A 171 -20.43 13.42 3.33
C ILE A 171 -18.94 13.33 3.02
N LEU A 172 -18.10 13.38 4.07
CA LEU A 172 -16.65 13.34 3.90
C LEU A 172 -16.18 12.02 3.27
N LYS A 173 -16.80 10.88 3.62
CA LYS A 173 -16.44 9.58 3.05
C LYS A 173 -16.75 9.53 1.56
N ARG A 174 -17.99 9.89 1.17
CA ARG A 174 -18.43 9.86 -0.23
C ARG A 174 -17.62 10.82 -1.11
N VAL A 175 -17.36 12.04 -0.63
CA VAL A 175 -16.52 12.99 -1.38
C VAL A 175 -15.07 12.50 -1.49
N ALA A 176 -14.50 11.90 -0.44
CA ALA A 176 -13.14 11.35 -0.51
C ALA A 176 -13.03 10.16 -1.48
N GLU A 177 -14.05 9.29 -1.53
CA GLU A 177 -14.15 8.21 -2.51
C GLU A 177 -14.17 8.78 -3.94
N GLU A 178 -14.97 9.82 -4.18
CA GLU A 178 -15.08 10.47 -5.49
C GLU A 178 -13.77 11.17 -5.90
N ILE A 179 -13.13 11.91 -4.99
CA ILE A 179 -11.80 12.51 -5.24
C ILE A 179 -10.78 11.43 -5.60
N TYR A 180 -10.80 10.30 -4.88
CA TYR A 180 -9.87 9.20 -5.12
C TYR A 180 -10.05 8.56 -6.51
N ARG A 181 -11.26 8.58 -7.10
CA ARG A 181 -11.49 8.09 -8.48
C ARG A 181 -10.71 8.84 -9.54
N TYR A 182 -10.34 10.09 -9.27
CA TYR A 182 -9.51 10.91 -10.16
C TYR A 182 -8.03 10.89 -9.72
N LYS A 183 -7.74 11.14 -8.44
CA LYS A 183 -6.36 11.25 -7.94
C LYS A 183 -6.15 10.58 -6.58
N ALA A 184 -5.15 9.69 -6.52
CA ALA A 184 -4.69 9.10 -5.26
C ALA A 184 -4.01 10.11 -4.34
N TYR A 185 -3.32 11.10 -4.91
CA TYR A 185 -2.59 12.13 -4.16
C TYR A 185 -3.06 13.52 -4.64
N PRO A 186 -4.24 13.99 -4.21
CA PRO A 186 -4.73 15.30 -4.62
C PRO A 186 -3.89 16.42 -3.98
N GLU A 187 -3.60 17.45 -4.78
CA GLU A 187 -3.05 18.73 -4.31
C GLU A 187 -4.11 19.64 -3.68
N ASP A 188 -3.68 20.75 -3.08
CA ASP A 188 -4.57 21.69 -2.37
C ASP A 188 -5.70 22.25 -3.25
N ALA A 189 -5.41 22.55 -4.53
CA ALA A 189 -6.38 23.07 -5.49
C ALA A 189 -7.57 22.13 -5.72
N HIS A 190 -7.33 20.82 -5.76
CA HIS A 190 -8.39 19.81 -5.91
C HIS A 190 -9.33 19.81 -4.69
N PHE A 191 -8.78 19.99 -3.49
CA PHE A 191 -9.59 20.10 -2.28
C PHE A 191 -10.37 21.42 -2.22
N CYS A 192 -9.82 22.52 -2.73
CA CYS A 192 -10.56 23.78 -2.91
C CYS A 192 -11.76 23.56 -3.83
N ALA A 193 -11.54 23.01 -5.03
CA ALA A 193 -12.60 22.77 -6.02
C ALA A 193 -13.71 21.85 -5.47
N ALA A 194 -13.35 20.75 -4.80
CA ALA A 194 -14.33 19.84 -4.21
C ALA A 194 -15.13 20.50 -3.07
N ALA A 195 -14.48 21.33 -2.24
CA ALA A 195 -15.15 22.05 -1.17
C ALA A 195 -16.10 23.14 -1.71
N GLU A 196 -15.68 23.85 -2.75
CA GLU A 196 -16.50 24.86 -3.42
C GLU A 196 -17.72 24.23 -4.11
N ALA A 197 -17.53 23.12 -4.82
CA ALA A 197 -18.62 22.36 -5.42
C ALA A 197 -19.62 21.86 -4.36
N LEU A 198 -19.13 21.43 -3.19
CA LEU A 198 -19.96 20.96 -2.08
C LEU A 198 -20.86 22.09 -1.55
N ILE A 199 -20.29 23.27 -1.31
CA ILE A 199 -21.05 24.45 -0.84
C ILE A 199 -21.99 24.98 -1.94
N LYS A 200 -21.57 24.96 -3.21
CA LYS A 200 -22.40 25.35 -4.34
C LYS A 200 -23.65 24.48 -4.46
N LYS A 201 -23.52 23.16 -4.28
CA LYS A 201 -24.64 22.21 -4.28
C LYS A 201 -25.47 22.28 -2.99
N HIS A 202 -24.83 22.46 -1.84
CA HIS A 202 -25.49 22.53 -0.54
C HIS A 202 -25.10 23.80 0.23
N PRO A 203 -25.72 24.96 -0.08
CA PRO A 203 -25.41 26.22 0.59
C PRO A 203 -25.64 26.21 2.10
N CYS A 204 -26.51 25.33 2.61
CA CYS A 204 -26.75 25.17 4.04
C CYS A 204 -25.53 24.68 4.84
N LEU A 205 -24.49 24.18 4.16
CA LEU A 205 -23.25 23.69 4.77
C LEU A 205 -22.18 24.77 4.97
N LYS A 206 -22.45 26.02 4.56
CA LYS A 206 -21.47 27.11 4.59
C LYS A 206 -21.07 27.44 6.04
N GLU A 207 -19.78 27.50 6.31
CA GLU A 207 -19.28 27.80 7.66
C GLU A 207 -19.26 29.31 7.95
N PRO A 208 -19.84 29.78 9.07
CA PRO A 208 -19.80 31.18 9.44
C PRO A 208 -18.36 31.59 9.80
N GLY A 209 -17.94 32.79 9.35
CA GLY A 209 -16.62 33.36 9.66
C GLY A 209 -15.47 32.94 8.72
N SER A 210 -15.71 32.07 7.75
CA SER A 210 -14.74 31.79 6.68
C SER A 210 -14.98 32.71 5.48
N PHE A 211 -13.92 33.32 4.93
CA PHE A 211 -13.98 34.26 3.80
C PHE A 211 -14.76 33.70 2.59
N ASN A 212 -14.57 32.42 2.27
CA ASN A 212 -15.30 31.72 1.19
C ASN A 212 -16.33 30.70 1.72
N GLY A 213 -16.41 30.49 3.04
CA GLY A 213 -17.35 29.54 3.65
C GLY A 213 -17.04 28.05 3.41
N CYS A 214 -15.95 27.73 2.70
CA CYS A 214 -15.56 26.36 2.33
C CYS A 214 -14.19 25.94 2.91
N TYR A 215 -13.46 26.84 3.58
CA TYR A 215 -12.12 26.54 4.08
C TYR A 215 -12.08 25.38 5.08
N GLY A 216 -12.97 25.31 6.07
CA GLY A 216 -12.96 24.20 7.02
C GLY A 216 -13.36 22.88 6.36
N TRP A 217 -14.23 22.90 5.35
CA TRP A 217 -14.51 21.74 4.51
C TRP A 217 -13.27 21.25 3.76
N LYS A 218 -12.49 22.16 3.16
CA LYS A 218 -11.20 21.83 2.55
C LYS A 218 -10.29 21.08 3.53
N GLN A 219 -10.14 21.59 4.75
CA GLN A 219 -9.28 20.95 5.76
C GLN A 219 -9.81 19.56 6.16
N ARG A 220 -11.12 19.44 6.41
CA ARG A 220 -11.74 18.14 6.74
C ARG A 220 -11.55 17.12 5.62
N LEU A 221 -11.66 17.54 4.35
CA LEU A 221 -11.43 16.69 3.19
C LEU A 221 -9.96 16.26 3.09
N LYS A 222 -8.99 17.16 3.33
CA LYS A 222 -7.55 16.81 3.37
C LYS A 222 -7.28 15.72 4.40
N TYR A 223 -7.78 15.89 5.63
CA TYR A 223 -7.62 14.89 6.69
C TYR A 223 -8.33 13.57 6.35
N LYS A 224 -9.57 13.64 5.86
CA LYS A 224 -10.33 12.44 5.47
C LYS A 224 -9.62 11.68 4.36
N MET A 225 -9.08 12.38 3.37
CA MET A 225 -8.36 11.79 2.24
C MET A 225 -7.06 11.11 2.69
N ALA A 226 -6.32 11.70 3.64
CA ALA A 226 -5.15 11.04 4.23
C ALA A 226 -5.51 9.73 4.96
N ASN A 227 -6.60 9.74 5.72
CA ASN A 227 -7.11 8.55 6.40
C ASN A 227 -7.61 7.49 5.40
N TYR A 228 -8.34 7.91 4.36
CA TYR A 228 -8.87 7.04 3.32
C TYR A 228 -7.76 6.32 2.57
N ARG A 229 -6.69 7.04 2.16
CA ARG A 229 -5.49 6.41 1.56
C ARG A 229 -4.82 5.41 2.50
N THR A 230 -4.74 5.73 3.79
CA THR A 230 -4.17 4.80 4.78
C THR A 230 -5.01 3.53 4.89
N GLN A 231 -6.35 3.64 4.85
CA GLN A 231 -7.26 2.49 4.86
C GLN A 231 -7.11 1.64 3.59
N LEU A 232 -7.12 2.25 2.40
CA LEU A 232 -6.93 1.56 1.13
C LEU A 232 -5.57 0.85 1.06
N LYS A 233 -4.52 1.49 1.57
CA LYS A 233 -3.20 0.87 1.71
C LYS A 233 -3.23 -0.37 2.62
N LEU A 234 -3.97 -0.35 3.73
CA LEU A 234 -4.13 -1.51 4.60
C LEU A 234 -4.93 -2.64 3.92
N GLN A 235 -5.84 -2.31 3.01
CA GLN A 235 -6.61 -3.27 2.20
C GLN A 235 -5.82 -3.83 1.02
N GLY A 236 -4.56 -3.39 0.82
CA GLY A 236 -3.67 -3.96 -0.20
C GLY A 236 -3.73 -3.28 -1.56
N CYS A 237 -4.25 -2.05 -1.67
CA CYS A 237 -4.25 -1.30 -2.93
C CYS A 237 -2.81 -1.14 -3.50
N PRO A 238 -2.46 -1.80 -4.62
CA PRO A 238 -1.08 -1.86 -5.12
C PRO A 238 -0.45 -0.49 -5.35
N GLU A 239 -1.23 0.44 -5.89
CA GLU A 239 -0.85 1.83 -6.16
C GLU A 239 -0.35 2.58 -4.91
N LEU A 240 -0.95 2.33 -3.74
CA LEU A 240 -0.59 2.98 -2.47
C LEU A 240 0.47 2.18 -1.70
N CYS A 241 0.72 0.94 -2.11
CA CYS A 241 1.64 0.03 -1.48
C CYS A 241 3.09 0.20 -1.98
N VAL A 242 3.33 0.83 -3.13
CA VAL A 242 4.69 0.99 -3.71
C VAL A 242 5.65 1.70 -2.75
N ASN A 243 5.18 2.72 -2.03
CA ASN A 243 5.99 3.49 -1.07
C ASN A 243 5.90 2.98 0.37
N SER A 244 5.32 1.79 0.59
CA SER A 244 5.24 1.22 1.92
C SER A 244 6.57 0.60 2.33
N LEU A 245 7.15 1.03 3.46
CA LEU A 245 8.30 0.33 4.04
C LEU A 245 8.01 -1.16 4.32
N LYS A 246 6.73 -1.56 4.44
CA LYS A 246 6.31 -2.96 4.61
C LYS A 246 6.33 -3.80 3.32
N SER A 247 6.27 -3.18 2.14
CA SER A 247 6.28 -3.88 0.84
C SER A 247 7.67 -3.92 0.18
N LYS A 248 8.61 -3.08 0.63
CA LYS A 248 10.03 -3.25 0.28
C LYS A 248 10.49 -4.61 0.79
N ALA A 249 10.95 -5.44 -0.15
CA ALA A 249 11.24 -6.86 -0.03
C ALA A 249 11.86 -7.29 1.31
N THR A 250 11.63 -8.56 1.65
CA THR A 250 12.20 -9.27 2.80
C THR A 250 13.73 -9.29 2.82
N THR A 251 14.38 -8.90 1.71
CA THR A 251 15.83 -8.75 1.57
C THR A 251 16.40 -7.47 2.18
N ASP A 252 15.57 -6.44 2.42
CA ASP A 252 16.03 -5.21 3.07
C ASP A 252 15.84 -5.28 4.59
N ALA A 253 16.91 -5.74 5.23
CA ALA A 253 17.14 -5.79 6.67
C ALA A 253 17.23 -4.37 7.26
N PHE A 254 16.10 -3.65 7.35
CA PHE A 254 16.04 -2.42 8.15
C PHE A 254 15.64 -2.75 9.60
N PRO A 255 16.47 -2.41 10.61
CA PRO A 255 16.21 -2.71 12.03
C PRO A 255 14.89 -2.12 12.55
N ALA A 256 14.40 -1.05 11.93
CA ALA A 256 13.22 -0.31 12.37
C ALA A 256 11.87 -1.00 12.04
N LYS A 257 11.85 -2.05 11.19
CA LYS A 257 10.60 -2.77 10.83
C LYS A 257 9.96 -3.51 12.00
N LYS A 258 10.73 -3.87 13.04
CA LYS A 258 10.27 -4.69 14.18
C LYS A 258 10.24 -3.95 15.51
N VAL A 259 10.62 -2.67 15.56
CA VAL A 259 10.50 -1.88 16.78
C VAL A 259 9.04 -1.52 16.98
N LYS A 260 8.35 -2.29 17.84
CA LYS A 260 7.02 -1.92 18.32
C LYS A 260 7.14 -0.56 19.00
N LYS A 261 6.51 0.46 18.45
CA LYS A 261 6.34 1.72 19.18
C LYS A 261 5.25 1.51 20.23
N PRO A 262 5.46 1.98 21.48
CA PRO A 262 4.41 1.90 22.49
C PRO A 262 3.15 2.57 21.97
N LYS A 263 2.00 1.91 22.11
CA LYS A 263 0.73 2.64 21.96
C LYS A 263 0.57 3.57 23.15
N ARG A 264 0.03 4.76 22.90
CA ARG A 264 -0.31 5.73 23.94
C ARG A 264 -1.11 5.00 25.03
N SER A 265 -0.66 5.09 26.29
CA SER A 265 -1.23 4.44 27.50
C SER A 265 -0.96 2.94 27.74
N GLU A 266 0.05 2.33 27.12
CA GLU A 266 0.52 0.99 27.56
C GLU A 266 1.38 1.11 28.83
N ALA A 267 0.80 0.89 30.01
CA ALA A 267 1.54 0.86 31.28
C ALA A 267 2.64 -0.24 31.28
N ASN A 268 2.40 -1.31 30.54
CA ASN A 268 3.27 -2.49 30.45
C ASN A 268 3.95 -2.58 29.08
N PHE A 269 4.57 -1.49 28.62
CA PHE A 269 5.37 -1.54 27.39
C PHE A 269 6.54 -2.52 27.56
N TYR A 270 6.58 -3.53 26.69
CA TYR A 270 7.48 -4.70 26.75
C TYR A 270 8.31 -4.79 25.46
N PRO A 271 9.40 -4.00 25.34
CA PRO A 271 10.27 -3.99 24.15
C PRO A 271 11.03 -5.32 23.99
N SER A 272 11.28 -5.73 22.75
CA SER A 272 12.15 -6.87 22.44
C SER A 272 13.62 -6.46 22.45
N PHE A 273 14.52 -7.37 22.83
CA PHE A 273 15.96 -7.14 22.69
C PHE A 273 16.37 -6.88 21.22
N PRO A 274 17.41 -6.05 21.00
CA PRO A 274 18.11 -5.96 19.72
C PRO A 274 18.54 -7.33 19.18
N THR A 275 18.68 -7.44 17.86
CA THR A 275 18.97 -8.73 17.21
C THR A 275 20.38 -9.21 17.58
N GLY A 276 20.48 -10.39 18.18
CA GLY A 276 21.75 -11.01 18.61
C GLY A 276 22.11 -10.78 20.07
N GLU A 277 21.33 -9.98 20.81
CA GLU A 277 21.57 -9.73 22.23
C GLU A 277 20.81 -10.73 23.12
N THR A 278 21.50 -11.26 24.14
CA THR A 278 20.94 -12.18 25.15
C THR A 278 20.87 -11.49 26.52
N LEU A 279 20.14 -12.09 27.47
CA LEU A 279 20.09 -11.60 28.85
C LEU A 279 21.49 -11.48 29.47
N ASP A 280 22.36 -12.46 29.25
CA ASP A 280 23.74 -12.45 29.76
C ASP A 280 24.56 -11.31 29.14
N SER A 281 24.37 -11.03 27.84
CA SER A 281 25.01 -9.90 27.17
C SER A 281 24.56 -8.56 27.77
N MET A 282 23.27 -8.42 28.08
CA MET A 282 22.72 -7.21 28.68
C MET A 282 23.17 -7.00 30.13
N GLU A 283 23.29 -8.08 30.89
CA GLU A 283 23.83 -8.04 32.25
C GLU A 283 25.31 -7.62 32.25
N LYS A 284 26.10 -8.05 31.25
CA LYS A 284 27.47 -7.55 31.06
C LYS A 284 27.50 -6.04 30.79
N VAL A 285 26.65 -5.53 29.91
CA VAL A 285 26.56 -4.08 29.63
C VAL A 285 26.13 -3.30 30.88
N ARG A 286 25.25 -3.87 31.73
CA ARG A 286 24.90 -3.28 33.03
C ARG A 286 26.10 -3.20 33.98
N LEU A 287 26.92 -4.23 34.07
CA LEU A 287 28.13 -4.20 34.89
C LEU A 287 29.12 -3.14 34.41
N GLU A 288 29.29 -3.00 33.09
CA GLU A 288 30.09 -1.92 32.51
C GLU A 288 29.51 -0.54 32.87
N LEU A 289 28.18 -0.38 32.81
CA LEU A 289 27.51 0.86 33.18
C LEU A 289 27.82 1.27 34.64
N LEU A 290 27.93 0.32 35.58
CA LEU A 290 28.33 0.62 36.96
C LEU A 290 29.74 1.20 37.04
N THR A 291 30.66 0.71 36.21
CA THR A 291 32.02 1.27 36.14
C THR A 291 32.03 2.65 35.47
N GLU A 292 31.23 2.85 34.42
CA GLU A 292 31.19 4.11 33.67
C GLU A 292 30.67 5.29 34.50
N ILE A 293 29.76 5.05 35.45
CA ILE A 293 29.19 6.09 36.33
C ILE A 293 30.24 6.69 37.28
N GLY A 294 31.26 5.93 37.64
CA GLY A 294 32.36 6.41 38.49
C GLY A 294 33.39 7.28 37.75
N ILE A 295 33.33 7.33 36.42
CA ILE A 295 34.29 8.03 35.57
C ILE A 295 33.83 9.47 35.32
N ARG A 296 34.76 10.42 35.44
CA ARG A 296 34.48 11.84 35.19
C ARG A 296 34.19 12.09 33.71
N ASP A 297 33.24 12.98 33.41
CA ASP A 297 32.91 13.46 32.06
C ASP A 297 32.37 12.39 31.09
N ASN A 298 31.72 11.34 31.61
CA ASN A 298 31.34 10.16 30.83
C ASN A 298 29.85 10.09 30.43
N GLU A 299 29.15 11.23 30.46
CA GLU A 299 27.69 11.29 30.30
C GLU A 299 27.18 10.66 28.98
N ARG A 300 27.93 10.81 27.88
CA ARG A 300 27.53 10.26 26.57
C ARG A 300 27.55 8.73 26.56
N VAL A 301 28.59 8.14 27.14
CA VAL A 301 28.73 6.67 27.21
C VAL A 301 27.65 6.08 28.12
N ILE A 302 27.35 6.75 29.23
CA ILE A 302 26.25 6.38 30.12
C ILE A 302 24.92 6.41 29.36
N ALA A 303 24.63 7.48 28.62
CA ALA A 303 23.40 7.60 27.84
C ALA A 303 23.29 6.50 26.75
N ASP A 304 24.37 6.19 26.04
CA ASP A 304 24.38 5.14 25.01
C ASP A 304 24.18 3.74 25.63
N LYS A 305 24.86 3.44 26.74
CA LYS A 305 24.68 2.18 27.48
C LYS A 305 23.28 2.07 28.08
N MET A 306 22.73 3.17 28.60
CA MET A 306 21.34 3.23 29.09
C MET A 306 20.34 2.99 27.96
N ALA A 307 20.54 3.58 26.78
CA ALA A 307 19.68 3.35 25.63
C ALA A 307 19.72 1.89 25.14
N ASN A 308 20.92 1.28 25.08
CA ASN A 308 21.08 -0.13 24.70
C ASN A 308 20.36 -1.06 25.69
N THR A 309 20.51 -0.82 27.00
CA THR A 309 19.93 -1.67 28.06
C THR A 309 18.47 -1.37 28.40
N PHE A 310 17.81 -0.46 27.68
CA PHE A 310 16.41 -0.08 27.93
C PHE A 310 15.46 -1.29 27.93
N ALA A 311 15.61 -2.20 26.97
CA ALA A 311 14.76 -3.39 26.92
C ALA A 311 14.94 -4.27 28.15
N TYR A 312 16.18 -4.44 28.61
CA TYR A 312 16.50 -5.25 29.78
C TYR A 312 15.88 -4.67 31.05
N ARG A 313 16.06 -3.36 31.28
CA ARG A 313 15.44 -2.65 32.41
C ARG A 313 13.92 -2.76 32.41
N ARG A 314 13.28 -2.61 31.25
CA ARG A 314 11.81 -2.73 31.14
C ARG A 314 11.33 -4.14 31.48
N HIS A 315 12.05 -5.18 31.05
CA HIS A 315 11.73 -6.57 31.46
C HIS A 315 11.88 -6.75 32.97
N GLU A 316 12.91 -6.18 33.57
CA GLU A 316 13.14 -6.25 35.02
C GLU A 316 12.01 -5.56 35.80
N VAL A 317 11.69 -4.30 35.45
CA VAL A 317 10.64 -3.53 36.13
C VAL A 317 9.26 -4.17 35.97
N VAL A 318 8.93 -4.68 34.79
CA VAL A 318 7.60 -5.26 34.52
C VAL A 318 7.45 -6.67 35.11
N ASN A 319 8.50 -7.50 35.10
CA ASN A 319 8.38 -8.89 35.55
C ASN A 319 8.73 -9.11 37.02
N GLN A 320 9.69 -8.34 37.55
CA GLN A 320 10.22 -8.54 38.91
C GLN A 320 9.61 -7.55 39.90
N GLU A 321 8.99 -6.47 39.42
CA GLU A 321 8.41 -5.39 40.24
C GLU A 321 9.30 -5.00 41.43
N PRO A 322 10.61 -4.71 41.19
CA PRO A 322 11.56 -4.49 42.26
C PRO A 322 11.22 -3.24 43.06
N SER A 323 11.63 -3.21 44.32
CA SER A 323 11.53 -2.00 45.13
C SER A 323 12.38 -0.87 44.53
N ILE A 324 12.05 0.38 44.85
CA ILE A 324 12.82 1.55 44.38
C ILE A 324 14.29 1.46 44.84
N GLN A 325 14.54 0.88 46.01
CA GLN A 325 15.89 0.69 46.54
C GLN A 325 16.68 -0.30 45.68
N GLU A 326 16.12 -1.47 45.39
CA GLU A 326 16.77 -2.48 44.54
C GLU A 326 17.00 -1.96 43.12
N LEU A 327 16.02 -1.22 42.57
CA LEU A 327 16.14 -0.61 41.25
C LEU A 327 17.26 0.44 41.22
N LYS A 328 17.42 1.21 42.29
CA LYS A 328 18.50 2.21 42.44
C LYS A 328 19.86 1.55 42.55
N ASP A 329 19.96 0.46 43.29
CA ASP A 329 21.20 -0.26 43.48
C ASP A 329 21.64 -0.97 42.18
N ARG A 330 20.70 -1.49 41.39
CA ARG A 330 21.00 -2.13 40.10
C ARG A 330 21.24 -1.13 38.96
N TRP A 331 20.52 -0.02 38.95
CA TRP A 331 20.53 0.99 37.87
C TRP A 331 20.72 2.43 38.41
N PRO A 332 21.87 2.74 39.02
CA PRO A 332 22.10 4.05 39.63
C PRO A 332 22.02 5.22 38.62
N ALA A 333 22.41 5.01 37.36
CA ALA A 333 22.29 6.01 36.29
C ALA A 333 20.84 6.44 36.03
N LEU A 334 19.86 5.55 36.27
CA LEU A 334 18.44 5.84 36.07
C LEU A 334 17.93 6.95 36.99
N PHE A 335 18.60 7.18 38.13
CA PHE A 335 18.23 8.21 39.10
C PHE A 335 18.86 9.58 38.81
N THR A 336 19.46 9.74 37.63
CA THR A 336 19.86 11.05 37.13
C THR A 336 18.71 11.70 36.36
N GLN A 337 18.56 13.02 36.46
CA GLN A 337 17.42 13.72 35.84
C GLN A 337 17.33 13.52 34.32
N LYS A 338 18.47 13.37 33.64
CA LYS A 338 18.53 13.13 32.19
C LYS A 338 17.96 11.75 31.83
N GLU A 339 18.39 10.71 32.53
CA GLU A 339 17.96 9.33 32.25
C GLU A 339 16.51 9.07 32.66
N VAL A 340 16.02 9.64 33.76
CA VAL A 340 14.58 9.56 34.12
C VAL A 340 13.69 10.07 32.98
N ARG A 341 14.06 11.20 32.36
CA ARG A 341 13.27 11.78 31.27
C ARG A 341 13.31 10.92 29.99
N MET A 342 14.39 10.17 29.79
CA MET A 342 14.54 9.28 28.64
C MET A 342 13.80 7.97 28.87
N GLU A 343 13.75 7.46 30.10
CA GLU A 343 13.04 6.22 30.44
C GLU A 343 11.52 6.36 30.38
N LEU A 344 10.98 7.54 30.71
CA LEU A 344 9.54 7.82 30.75
C LEU A 344 8.95 8.38 29.43
N LYS A 345 9.77 8.48 28.38
CA LYS A 345 9.38 8.99 27.06
C LYS A 345 8.75 7.88 26.21
#